data_AF-A0A7Y5MS10-F1
#
_entry.id   AF-A0A7Y5MS10-F1
#
_cell.length_a   1.000
_cell.length_b   1.000
_cell.length_c   1.000
_cell.angle_alpha   90.00
_cell.angle_beta   90.00
_cell.angle_gamma   90.00
#
_symmetry.space_group_name_H-M   'P 1'
#
loop_
_entity.id
_entity.type
_entity.pdbx_description
1 polymer ?
#
loop_
_entity_poly.entity_id
_entity_poly.type
_entity_poly.pdbx_seq_one_letter_code
_entity_poly.pdbx_strand_id
1 'polypeptide(L)'
;TTLQQFTVDGLDIVVNEEDDLTLPRGEVTTIVPNAGVGIFYTSFGGSDFDKSFFFAGLAANQLFPFDLRFKASGSTANFKRAVHANATFGYRAIKEDVFFEPSVWINYSAENVLDANLSLKMEKQDAFWAGLTYNTNQTLAVQLGYILINGLPRDAALRIGAMGSYNIGTFGRARGVGYEFYAAWRFIQ
;
A
#
# COMPACT_ATOMS: atom_id res chain seq x y z
N THR A 1 6.21 1.94 14.43
CA THR A 1 5.11 1.26 15.13
C THR A 1 3.80 1.79 14.60
N THR A 2 2.91 0.93 14.12
CA THR A 2 1.57 1.32 13.65
C THR A 2 0.54 0.68 14.57
N LEU A 3 -0.49 1.45 14.96
CA LEU A 3 -1.61 0.98 15.75
C LEU A 3 -2.74 0.61 14.80
N GLN A 4 -3.27 -0.61 14.89
CA GLN A 4 -4.39 -1.08 14.07
C GLN A 4 -5.54 -1.52 14.96
N GLN A 5 -6.75 -1.03 14.68
CA GLN A 5 -7.99 -1.41 15.35
C GLN A 5 -8.84 -2.26 14.40
N PHE A 6 -9.38 -3.36 14.90
CA PHE A 6 -10.33 -4.21 14.19
C PHE A 6 -11.62 -4.24 15.00
N THR A 7 -12.74 -3.93 14.34
CA THR A 7 -14.09 -4.08 14.89
C THR A 7 -14.80 -5.17 14.10
N VAL A 8 -15.30 -6.20 14.79
CA VAL A 8 -16.16 -7.23 14.20
C VAL A 8 -17.53 -7.09 14.86
N ASP A 9 -18.54 -6.82 14.04
CA ASP A 9 -19.93 -6.80 14.46
C ASP A 9 -20.55 -8.18 14.18
N GLY A 10 -20.87 -8.92 15.24
CA GLY A 10 -21.49 -10.25 15.14
C GLY A 10 -22.96 -10.23 14.74
N LEU A 11 -23.61 -9.07 14.62
CA LEU A 11 -25.03 -8.93 14.26
C LEU A 11 -25.28 -8.73 12.75
N ASP A 12 -24.23 -8.45 11.96
CA ASP A 12 -24.33 -8.21 10.50
C ASP A 12 -23.65 -9.32 9.66
N ILE A 13 -23.41 -10.48 10.28
CA ILE A 13 -22.87 -11.65 9.60
C ILE A 13 -24.04 -12.41 8.99
N VAL A 14 -24.12 -12.46 7.66
CA VAL A 14 -25.04 -13.36 6.93
C VAL A 14 -24.57 -14.79 7.18
N VAL A 15 -25.31 -15.50 8.02
CA VAL A 15 -25.02 -16.88 8.43
C VAL A 15 -26.01 -17.84 7.78
N ASN A 16 -25.53 -19.00 7.34
CA ASN A 16 -26.42 -20.04 6.77
C ASN A 16 -27.32 -20.66 7.86
N GLU A 17 -26.88 -20.63 9.13
CA GLU A 17 -27.61 -21.15 10.29
C GLU A 17 -27.49 -20.12 11.43
N GLU A 18 -28.62 -19.56 11.87
CA GLU A 18 -28.70 -18.51 12.90
C GLU A 18 -28.27 -18.98 14.31
N ASP A 19 -28.16 -20.30 14.53
CA ASP A 19 -27.84 -20.94 15.82
C ASP A 19 -26.42 -21.53 15.91
N ASP A 20 -25.49 -21.15 15.03
CA ASP A 20 -24.09 -21.61 15.11
C ASP A 20 -23.38 -21.06 16.36
N LEU A 21 -23.07 -21.97 17.30
CA LEU A 21 -22.38 -21.71 18.58
C LEU A 21 -20.96 -21.14 18.43
N THR A 22 -20.40 -21.10 17.22
CA THR A 22 -19.08 -20.53 16.95
C THR A 22 -19.11 -19.03 16.62
N LEU A 23 -20.30 -18.44 16.48
CA LEU A 23 -20.46 -17.02 16.20
C LEU A 23 -20.27 -16.16 17.46
N PRO A 24 -19.40 -15.13 17.44
CA PRO A 24 -19.25 -14.20 18.55
C PRO A 24 -20.56 -13.43 18.76
N ARG A 25 -21.23 -13.64 19.91
CA ARG A 25 -22.38 -12.81 20.31
C ARG A 25 -21.87 -11.46 20.82
N GLY A 26 -22.15 -10.38 20.09
CA GLY A 26 -21.87 -8.99 20.46
C GLY A 26 -20.68 -8.36 19.73
N GLU A 27 -20.42 -7.08 20.01
CA GLU A 27 -19.32 -6.31 19.44
C GLU A 27 -18.04 -6.55 20.24
N VAL A 28 -16.99 -7.10 19.60
CA VAL A 28 -15.69 -7.32 20.24
C VAL A 28 -14.62 -6.50 19.54
N THR A 29 -14.07 -5.52 20.26
CA THR A 29 -12.92 -4.71 19.81
C THR A 29 -11.64 -5.19 20.48
N THR A 30 -10.59 -5.45 19.71
CA THR A 30 -9.26 -5.77 20.24
C THR A 30 -8.19 -4.92 19.55
N ILE A 31 -7.33 -4.31 20.36
CA ILE A 31 -6.18 -3.55 19.91
C ILE A 31 -4.95 -4.47 20.00
N VAL A 32 -4.26 -4.65 18.87
CA VAL A 32 -3.07 -5.50 18.80
C VAL A 32 -1.89 -4.68 18.27
N PRO A 33 -0.77 -4.60 19.00
CA PRO A 33 0.41 -3.89 18.50
C PRO A 33 1.03 -4.65 17.32
N ASN A 34 1.53 -3.89 16.35
CA ASN A 34 2.25 -4.41 15.19
C ASN A 34 3.61 -3.69 15.06
N ALA A 35 4.65 -4.45 14.72
CA ALA A 35 5.95 -3.94 14.38
C ALA A 35 6.42 -4.48 13.02
N GLY A 36 7.22 -3.65 12.35
CA GLY A 36 7.95 -4.02 11.15
C GLY A 36 9.37 -3.48 11.21
N VAL A 37 10.27 -4.12 10.48
CA VAL A 37 11.67 -3.72 10.33
C VAL A 37 12.02 -3.69 8.85
N GLY A 38 12.89 -2.78 8.44
CA GLY A 38 13.36 -2.74 7.07
C GLY A 38 14.70 -2.07 6.92
N ILE A 39 15.37 -2.40 5.83
CA ILE A 39 16.60 -1.78 5.35
C ILE A 39 16.32 -1.21 3.97
N PHE A 40 16.86 -0.03 3.70
CA PHE A 40 16.75 0.63 2.41
C PHE A 40 18.11 1.18 2.02
N TYR A 41 18.48 0.97 0.77
CA TYR A 41 19.73 1.40 0.17
C TYR A 41 19.42 2.26 -1.04
N THR A 42 20.10 3.40 -1.14
CA THR A 42 20.13 4.23 -2.34
C THR A 42 21.58 4.51 -2.70
N SER A 43 21.92 4.42 -3.99
CA SER A 43 23.28 4.73 -4.45
C SER A 43 23.61 6.23 -4.41
N PHE A 44 22.60 7.08 -4.21
CA PHE A 44 22.75 8.53 -4.12
C PHE A 44 21.76 9.11 -3.11
N GLY A 45 22.24 10.00 -2.23
CA GLY A 45 21.45 10.58 -1.13
C GLY A 45 21.13 12.07 -1.29
N GLY A 46 21.34 12.66 -2.47
CA GLY A 46 21.02 14.06 -2.76
C GLY A 46 19.56 14.26 -3.19
N SER A 47 19.28 15.35 -3.92
CA SER A 47 17.93 15.64 -4.41
C SER A 47 17.47 14.60 -5.43
N ASP A 48 16.15 14.41 -5.47
CA ASP A 48 15.45 13.50 -6.37
C ASP A 48 15.75 13.73 -7.86
N PHE A 49 16.25 14.93 -8.22
CA PHE A 49 16.55 15.39 -9.58
C PHE A 49 18.04 15.63 -9.88
N ASP A 50 18.95 15.36 -8.94
CA ASP A 50 20.37 15.72 -9.14
C ASP A 50 21.13 14.71 -10.01
N LYS A 51 20.90 13.41 -9.77
CA LYS A 51 21.67 12.33 -10.41
C LYS A 51 20.89 11.04 -10.52
N SER A 52 21.03 10.32 -11.62
CA SER A 52 20.46 8.97 -11.76
C SER A 52 21.03 8.02 -10.72
N PHE A 53 20.16 7.22 -10.09
CA PHE A 53 20.53 6.30 -9.01
C PHE A 53 19.67 5.05 -9.01
N PHE A 54 20.19 3.98 -8.42
CA PHE A 54 19.40 2.79 -8.11
C PHE A 54 19.12 2.72 -6.62
N PHE A 55 18.01 2.07 -6.29
CA PHE A 55 17.61 1.84 -4.91
C PHE A 55 17.10 0.42 -4.73
N ALA A 56 17.27 -0.10 -3.53
CA ALA A 56 16.79 -1.41 -3.13
C ALA A 56 16.39 -1.38 -1.66
N GLY A 57 15.39 -2.16 -1.29
CA GLY A 57 14.93 -2.24 0.07
C GLY A 57 14.33 -3.59 0.40
N LEU A 58 14.47 -4.00 1.64
CA LEU A 58 13.88 -5.20 2.20
C LEU A 58 13.20 -4.83 3.50
N ALA A 59 11.99 -5.28 3.72
CA ALA A 59 11.25 -5.05 4.96
C ALA A 59 10.42 -6.27 5.33
N ALA A 60 10.17 -6.45 6.61
CA ALA A 60 9.22 -7.42 7.13
C ALA A 60 8.23 -6.70 8.05
N ASN A 61 6.94 -6.94 7.84
CA ASN A 61 5.83 -6.36 8.57
C ASN A 61 5.08 -7.46 9.35
N GLN A 62 4.28 -7.08 10.35
CA GLN A 62 3.49 -8.02 11.15
C GLN A 62 4.37 -9.01 11.93
N LEU A 63 5.51 -8.54 12.46
CA LEU A 63 6.46 -9.35 13.21
C LEU A 63 5.89 -9.92 14.52
N PHE A 64 4.77 -9.38 15.00
CA PHE A 64 4.05 -9.88 16.15
C PHE A 64 2.70 -10.50 15.75
N PRO A 65 2.67 -11.79 15.37
CA PRO A 65 1.44 -12.52 15.12
C PRO A 65 0.83 -12.93 16.46
N PHE A 66 0.16 -12.00 17.14
CA PHE A 66 -0.65 -12.36 18.30
C PHE A 66 -1.91 -13.10 17.82
N ASP A 67 -2.19 -14.26 18.42
CA ASP A 67 -3.47 -14.95 18.22
C ASP A 67 -4.59 -14.08 18.81
N LEU A 68 -5.51 -13.63 17.96
CA LEU A 68 -6.72 -12.94 18.40
C LEU A 68 -7.65 -13.96 19.06
N ARG A 69 -7.51 -14.17 20.37
CA ARG A 69 -8.41 -15.06 21.13
C ARG A 69 -9.65 -14.28 21.55
N PHE A 70 -10.74 -14.43 20.79
CA PHE A 70 -12.05 -13.89 21.17
C PHE A 70 -12.56 -14.62 22.43
N LYS A 71 -12.64 -13.91 23.56
CA LYS A 71 -13.31 -14.40 24.78
C LYS A 71 -14.79 -14.02 24.76
N ALA A 72 -15.53 -14.50 23.77
CA ALA A 72 -16.98 -14.46 23.79
C ALA A 72 -17.49 -15.86 23.49
N SER A 73 -17.94 -16.56 24.53
CA SER A 73 -18.70 -17.82 24.45
C SER A 73 -18.02 -19.03 23.80
N GLY A 74 -16.96 -19.56 24.43
CA GLY A 74 -16.60 -20.99 24.30
C GLY A 74 -15.94 -21.47 23.00
N SER A 75 -15.84 -20.64 21.96
CA SER A 75 -15.14 -20.97 20.70
C SER A 75 -13.91 -20.08 20.49
N THR A 76 -12.74 -20.72 20.33
CA THR A 76 -11.49 -20.05 19.92
C THR A 76 -11.47 -19.86 18.40
N ALA A 77 -11.98 -18.73 17.91
CA ALA A 77 -11.66 -18.28 16.56
C ALA A 77 -10.18 -17.83 16.54
N ASN A 78 -9.32 -18.58 15.84
CA ASN A 78 -7.89 -18.25 15.74
C ASN A 78 -7.62 -17.51 14.43
N PHE A 79 -7.64 -16.18 14.47
CA PHE A 79 -7.17 -15.36 13.35
C PHE A 79 -5.66 -15.19 13.45
N LYS A 80 -4.92 -16.14 12.88
CA LYS A 80 -3.47 -16.07 12.79
C LYS A 80 -3.07 -15.00 11.78
N ARG A 81 -2.28 -14.00 12.21
CA ARG A 81 -1.67 -13.04 11.28
C ARG A 81 -0.47 -13.67 10.60
N ALA A 82 -0.35 -13.47 9.29
CA ALA A 82 0.79 -13.94 8.50
C ALA A 82 1.87 -12.84 8.44
N VAL A 83 3.12 -13.21 8.65
CA VAL A 83 4.24 -12.28 8.45
C VAL A 83 4.35 -11.97 6.97
N HIS A 84 4.51 -10.68 6.64
CA HIS A 84 4.70 -10.20 5.27
C HIS A 84 6.12 -9.70 5.08
N ALA A 85 6.90 -10.39 4.24
CA ALA A 85 8.22 -9.95 3.80
C ALA A 85 8.09 -9.28 2.44
N ASN A 86 8.59 -8.06 2.33
CA ASN A 86 8.51 -7.24 1.13
C ASN A 86 9.91 -6.83 0.66
N ALA A 87 10.12 -6.80 -0.64
CA ALA A 87 11.33 -6.36 -1.29
C ALA A 87 10.98 -5.32 -2.35
N THR A 88 11.83 -4.32 -2.53
CA THR A 88 11.72 -3.35 -3.62
C THR A 88 13.07 -3.15 -4.29
N PHE A 89 13.03 -2.93 -5.59
CA PHE A 89 14.20 -2.57 -6.39
C PHE A 89 13.75 -1.60 -7.48
N GLY A 90 14.55 -0.57 -7.74
CA GLY A 90 14.24 0.37 -8.81
C GLY A 90 15.45 1.17 -9.25
N TYR A 91 15.26 1.85 -10.37
CA TYR A 91 16.26 2.72 -10.95
C TYR A 91 15.59 4.02 -11.37
N ARG A 92 16.14 5.15 -10.95
CA ARG A 92 15.72 6.47 -11.39
C ARG A 92 16.69 7.00 -12.43
N ALA A 93 16.23 7.12 -13.67
CA ALA A 93 16.93 7.76 -14.76
C ALA A 93 16.51 9.23 -14.82
N ILE A 94 17.47 10.14 -14.68
CA ILE A 94 17.20 11.58 -14.65
C ILE A 94 17.74 12.22 -15.93
N LYS A 95 16.95 13.10 -16.52
CA LYS A 95 17.33 13.94 -17.64
C LYS A 95 16.73 15.33 -17.44
N GLU A 96 17.61 16.31 -17.23
CA GLU A 96 17.21 17.71 -16.99
C GLU A 96 16.26 17.79 -15.77
N ASP A 97 15.03 18.25 -15.99
CA ASP A 97 13.98 18.43 -14.97
C ASP A 97 12.98 17.26 -14.95
N VAL A 98 13.28 16.15 -15.64
CA VAL A 98 12.40 14.96 -15.71
C VAL A 98 13.15 13.73 -15.22
N PHE A 99 12.46 12.90 -14.43
CA PHE A 99 12.93 11.55 -14.16
C PHE A 99 11.95 10.49 -14.67
N PHE A 100 12.52 9.32 -14.98
CA PHE A 100 11.82 8.08 -15.25
C PHE A 100 12.29 7.02 -14.25
N GLU A 101 11.35 6.33 -13.61
CA GLU A 101 11.63 5.37 -12.56
C GLU A 101 10.87 4.06 -12.80
N PRO A 102 11.49 3.07 -13.43
CA PRO A 102 11.09 1.68 -13.27
C PRO A 102 11.40 1.17 -11.87
N SER A 103 10.42 0.52 -11.25
CA SER A 103 10.57 -0.17 -9.98
C SER A 103 9.74 -1.45 -9.95
N VAL A 104 10.22 -2.40 -9.16
CA VAL A 104 9.51 -3.63 -8.83
C VAL A 104 9.36 -3.70 -7.33
N TRP A 105 8.20 -4.17 -6.89
CA TRP A 105 7.94 -4.51 -5.50
C TRP A 105 7.40 -5.93 -5.44
N ILE A 106 7.92 -6.70 -4.50
CA ILE A 106 7.57 -8.09 -4.29
C ILE A 106 7.16 -8.21 -2.83
N ASN A 107 6.06 -8.90 -2.58
CA ASN A 107 5.55 -9.20 -1.25
C ASN A 107 5.30 -10.70 -1.14
N TYR A 108 5.77 -11.26 -0.03
CA TYR A 108 5.66 -12.65 0.32
C TYR A 108 4.98 -12.76 1.67
N SER A 109 3.87 -13.50 1.73
CA SER A 109 3.20 -13.86 2.97
C SER A 109 3.66 -15.23 3.45
N ALA A 110 3.69 -15.45 4.76
CA ALA A 110 3.98 -16.74 5.39
C ALA A 110 3.07 -17.91 4.92
N GLU A 111 1.93 -17.60 4.29
CA GLU A 111 1.02 -18.56 3.64
C GLU A 111 1.44 -18.94 2.21
N ASN A 112 2.68 -18.62 1.82
CA ASN A 112 3.24 -18.85 0.49
C ASN A 112 2.52 -18.10 -0.64
N VAL A 113 1.85 -17.00 -0.30
CA VAL A 113 1.25 -16.07 -1.27
C VAL A 113 2.32 -15.08 -1.71
N LEU A 114 2.65 -15.11 -2.99
CA LEU A 114 3.56 -14.17 -3.65
C LEU A 114 2.73 -13.17 -4.46
N ASP A 115 2.92 -11.88 -4.17
CA ASP A 115 2.37 -10.77 -4.95
C ASP A 115 3.53 -9.91 -5.43
N ALA A 116 3.53 -9.49 -6.69
CA ALA A 116 4.50 -8.54 -7.20
C ALA A 116 3.82 -7.46 -8.03
N ASN A 117 4.35 -6.25 -7.94
CA ASN A 117 3.99 -5.17 -8.83
C ASN A 117 5.21 -4.63 -9.56
N LEU A 118 5.01 -4.32 -10.84
CA LEU A 118 5.93 -3.57 -11.67
C LEU A 118 5.35 -2.18 -11.82
N SER A 119 6.12 -1.15 -11.50
CA SER A 119 5.71 0.24 -11.59
C SER A 119 6.68 1.01 -12.48
N LEU A 120 6.13 1.89 -13.31
CA LEU A 120 6.85 2.88 -14.08
C LEU A 120 6.32 4.24 -13.65
N LYS A 121 7.19 5.10 -13.16
CA LYS A 121 6.85 6.48 -12.79
C LYS A 121 7.62 7.46 -13.66
N MET A 122 6.98 8.52 -14.09
CA MET A 122 7.60 9.67 -14.72
C MET A 122 7.18 10.92 -13.95
N GLU A 123 8.12 11.80 -13.68
CA GLU A 123 7.81 13.07 -13.01
C GLU A 123 8.66 14.18 -13.60
N LYS A 124 8.00 15.28 -13.92
CA LYS A 124 8.62 16.55 -14.26
C LYS A 124 8.60 17.42 -13.02
N GLN A 125 9.78 17.89 -12.62
CA GLN A 125 9.97 18.78 -11.49
C GLN A 125 8.99 19.95 -11.59
N ASP A 126 8.30 20.22 -10.49
CA ASP A 126 7.44 21.40 -10.32
C ASP A 126 6.30 21.52 -11.35
N ALA A 127 5.91 20.42 -12.00
CA ALA A 127 4.87 20.42 -13.03
C ALA A 127 3.88 19.27 -12.87
N PHE A 128 4.27 18.03 -13.19
CA PHE A 128 3.34 16.90 -13.21
C PHE A 128 4.05 15.58 -13.00
N TRP A 129 3.27 14.57 -12.65
CA TRP A 129 3.74 13.20 -12.59
C TRP A 129 2.71 12.26 -13.19
N ALA A 130 3.19 11.16 -13.74
CA ALA A 130 2.39 10.08 -14.27
C ALA A 130 3.00 8.75 -13.84
N GLY A 131 2.17 7.71 -13.81
CA GLY A 131 2.66 6.38 -13.51
C GLY A 131 1.75 5.30 -14.06
N LEU A 132 2.37 4.14 -14.26
CA LEU A 132 1.74 2.92 -14.70
C LEU A 132 2.18 1.81 -13.77
N THR A 133 1.24 1.05 -13.23
CA THR A 133 1.54 -0.10 -12.38
C THR A 133 0.81 -1.33 -12.91
N TYR A 134 1.52 -2.45 -12.96
CA TYR A 134 0.98 -3.75 -13.28
C TYR A 134 1.27 -4.71 -12.14
N ASN A 135 0.23 -5.36 -11.61
CA ASN A 135 0.34 -6.33 -10.54
C ASN A 135 0.18 -7.77 -11.08
N THR A 136 0.85 -8.74 -10.45
CA THR A 136 0.72 -10.19 -10.71
C THR A 136 -0.71 -10.71 -10.69
N ASN A 137 -1.59 -10.08 -9.92
CA ASN A 137 -3.02 -10.37 -9.92
C ASN A 137 -3.76 -9.87 -11.18
N GLN A 138 -3.02 -9.40 -12.19
CA GLN A 138 -3.52 -8.87 -13.46
C GLN A 138 -4.27 -7.53 -13.31
N THR A 139 -3.92 -6.73 -12.30
CA THR A 139 -4.44 -5.36 -12.18
C THR A 139 -3.49 -4.38 -12.86
N LEU A 140 -4.05 -3.58 -13.78
CA LEU A 140 -3.38 -2.43 -14.37
C LEU A 140 -3.88 -1.17 -13.67
N ALA A 141 -2.98 -0.27 -13.29
CA ALA A 141 -3.31 1.03 -12.75
C ALA A 141 -2.58 2.13 -13.50
N VAL A 142 -3.28 3.21 -13.79
CA VAL A 142 -2.74 4.43 -14.40
C VAL A 142 -2.99 5.57 -13.44
N GLN A 143 -1.94 6.34 -13.17
CA GLN A 143 -2.00 7.48 -12.28
C GLN A 143 -1.45 8.72 -12.97
N LEU A 144 -2.05 9.87 -12.67
CA LEU A 144 -1.64 11.17 -13.18
C LEU A 144 -1.90 12.25 -12.14
N GLY A 145 -1.03 13.24 -12.08
CA GLY A 145 -1.18 14.34 -11.14
C GLY A 145 -0.38 15.56 -11.53
N TYR A 146 -0.72 16.68 -10.90
CA TYR A 146 -0.12 17.98 -11.09
C TYR A 146 0.49 18.49 -9.79
N ILE A 147 1.55 19.27 -9.91
CA ILE A 147 2.30 19.86 -8.81
C ILE A 147 2.15 21.38 -8.95
N LEU A 148 1.37 21.99 -8.06
CA LEU A 148 1.23 23.44 -8.00
C LEU A 148 2.26 24.00 -7.03
N ILE A 149 3.12 24.87 -7.54
CA ILE A 149 4.12 25.60 -6.76
C ILE A 149 3.69 27.06 -6.66
N ASN A 150 3.89 27.67 -5.49
CA ASN A 150 3.42 29.01 -5.14
C ASN A 150 1.91 29.12 -4.90
N GLY A 151 1.31 28.09 -4.29
CA GLY A 151 -0.05 28.16 -3.75
C GLY A 151 -0.14 29.05 -2.50
N LEU A 152 -1.29 29.05 -1.81
CA LEU A 152 -1.46 29.67 -0.50
C LEU A 152 -1.21 28.61 0.59
N PRO A 153 -0.08 28.60 1.34
CA PRO A 153 0.98 29.61 1.46
C PRO A 153 2.10 29.50 0.42
N ARG A 154 2.79 30.63 0.20
CA ARG A 154 3.82 30.85 -0.83
C ARG A 154 4.96 29.81 -0.85
N ASP A 155 5.25 29.16 0.28
CA ASP A 155 6.39 28.25 0.45
C ASP A 155 5.98 26.77 0.40
N ALA A 156 4.94 26.46 -0.38
CA ALA A 156 4.39 25.12 -0.44
C ALA A 156 4.16 24.61 -1.87
N ALA A 157 4.47 23.33 -2.04
CA ALA A 157 4.03 22.53 -3.17
C ALA A 157 2.75 21.78 -2.80
N LEU A 158 1.67 22.05 -3.52
CA LEU A 158 0.45 21.25 -3.49
C LEU A 158 0.51 20.22 -4.61
N ARG A 159 0.40 18.94 -4.26
CA ARG A 159 0.33 17.83 -5.22
C ARG A 159 -1.08 17.31 -5.24
N ILE A 160 -1.68 17.24 -6.41
CA ILE A 160 -3.02 16.68 -6.62
C ILE A 160 -2.97 15.65 -7.75
N GLY A 161 -3.71 14.57 -7.63
CA GLY A 161 -3.72 13.52 -8.64
C GLY A 161 -4.88 12.58 -8.51
N ALA A 162 -5.02 11.73 -9.52
CA ALA A 162 -5.99 10.65 -9.54
C ALA A 162 -5.34 9.39 -10.10
N MET A 163 -5.87 8.24 -9.70
CA MET A 163 -5.51 6.94 -10.21
C MET A 163 -6.78 6.20 -10.63
N GLY A 164 -6.73 5.54 -11.79
CA GLY A 164 -7.70 4.56 -12.20
C GLY A 164 -7.04 3.18 -12.23
N SER A 165 -7.72 2.16 -11.72
CA SER A 165 -7.25 0.78 -11.79
C SER A 165 -8.31 -0.16 -12.33
N TYR A 166 -7.88 -1.15 -13.09
CA TYR A 166 -8.75 -2.16 -13.66
C TYR A 166 -8.03 -3.51 -13.69
N ASN A 167 -8.72 -4.53 -13.20
CA ASN A 167 -8.22 -5.90 -13.28
C ASN A 167 -8.59 -6.48 -14.65
N ILE A 168 -7.57 -6.79 -15.46
CA ILE A 168 -7.73 -7.35 -16.80
C ILE A 168 -7.86 -8.88 -16.78
N GLY A 169 -7.77 -9.50 -15.61
CA GLY A 169 -7.90 -10.93 -15.39
C GLY A 169 -9.35 -11.41 -15.31
N THR A 170 -9.52 -12.69 -15.01
CA THR A 170 -10.84 -13.35 -14.87
C THR A 170 -11.69 -12.77 -13.74
N PHE A 171 -11.06 -12.14 -12.74
CA PHE A 171 -11.72 -11.46 -11.62
C PHE A 171 -12.10 -10.00 -11.91
N GLY A 172 -11.71 -9.46 -13.07
CA GLY A 172 -11.97 -8.07 -13.46
C GLY A 172 -13.43 -7.67 -13.50
N ARG A 173 -14.28 -8.56 -14.04
CA ARG A 173 -15.72 -8.31 -14.17
C ARG A 173 -16.44 -8.21 -12.83
N ALA A 174 -15.89 -8.79 -11.76
CA ALA A 174 -16.47 -8.76 -10.42
C ALA A 174 -15.97 -7.56 -9.57
N ARG A 175 -14.75 -7.07 -9.82
CA ARG A 175 -14.18 -5.93 -9.07
C ARG A 175 -14.54 -4.55 -9.64
N GLY A 176 -14.84 -4.47 -10.94
CA GLY A 176 -15.11 -3.19 -11.61
C GLY A 176 -13.86 -2.30 -11.73
N VAL A 177 -14.08 -1.02 -12.01
CA VAL A 177 -13.01 0.00 -12.11
C VAL A 177 -12.82 0.65 -10.74
N GLY A 178 -11.58 0.67 -10.26
CA GLY A 178 -11.18 1.40 -9.07
C GLY A 178 -10.76 2.83 -9.41
N TYR A 179 -11.09 3.78 -8.54
CA TYR A 179 -10.69 5.18 -8.65
C TYR A 179 -10.17 5.67 -7.32
N GLU A 180 -9.04 6.37 -7.33
CA GLU A 180 -8.45 6.98 -6.16
C GLU A 180 -8.10 8.44 -6.45
N PHE A 181 -8.23 9.29 -5.43
CA PHE A 181 -7.83 10.69 -5.46
C PHE A 181 -6.73 10.93 -4.44
N TYR A 182 -5.74 11.72 -4.83
CA TYR A 182 -4.58 12.04 -4.02
C TYR A 182 -4.44 13.55 -3.87
N ALA A 183 -4.23 14.00 -2.64
CA ALA A 183 -3.85 15.37 -2.34
C ALA A 183 -2.77 15.36 -1.26
N ALA A 184 -1.70 16.11 -1.46
CA ALA A 184 -0.63 16.24 -0.49
C ALA A 184 -0.03 17.64 -0.47
N TRP A 185 0.38 18.06 0.72
CA TRP A 185 1.00 19.33 1.00
C TRP A 185 2.46 19.12 1.42
N ARG A 186 3.41 19.81 0.78
CA ARG A 186 4.83 19.78 1.18
C ARG A 186 5.38 21.20 1.26
N PHE A 187 5.97 21.54 2.40
CA PHE A 187 6.72 22.78 2.56
C PHE A 187 8.06 22.68 1.82
N ILE A 188 8.37 23.71 1.04
CA ILE A 188 9.63 23.86 0.33
C ILE A 188 10.53 24.68 1.26
N GLN A 189 11.61 24.07 1.73
CA GLN A 189 12.59 24.69 2.64
C GLN A 189 13.86 25.05 1.88
#